data_AF-A0A8S1WMG4-F1
#
_entry.id   AF-A0A8S1WMG4-F1
#
_cell.length_a   1.000
_cell.length_b   1.000
_cell.length_c   1.000
_cell.angle_alpha   90.00
_cell.angle_beta   90.00
_cell.angle_gamma   90.00
#
_symmetry.space_group_name_H-M   'P 1'
#
loop_
_entity.id
_entity.type
_entity.pdbx_description
1 polymer ?
#
loop_
_entity_poly.entity_id
_entity_poly.type
_entity_poly.pdbx_seq_one_letter_code
_entity_poly.pdbx_strand_id
1 'polypeptide(L)'
;MSMRIVQSTKKILDMSHPSQTMLNGQRPSMSLMPKAKVVIGLNSKQDKKTNKIVIKLEDHINKSIVEQNNPVQCPQVQNTKEEQLENKETKISMEITHTHFELKVPKIIVPKSLEIPKILLPSQIKIEQEDKLMTYNQTNLLKQQLIQIKKCNEPIQLLLQENDKRKKYYSRAQREKEDVVHWGQRKLLISEIWFLTKYGCLSRNIIYAGAAPGLHIQFLSDLFQNHKFYLFDPNDFQVKQGPKISIYQRCFTNEEAQKFKELFQNDYLFISDIRTANFKCMTPMENEQAVLRDNQLQMEWVKVLKPQKAMLKFRCAYPTEINEPTEFFQGEIYIQAWAPASSTETRLVPQDYVNTKLYDNVKYEEQMFYHNDVVRKKQKGALSWDDRAETEVLIEYLRNSGIDENQIIKQVNLIKDQITKKLNYQ
;
A
#
# COMPACT_ATOMS: atom_id res chain seq x y z
N MET A 1 -31.09 -42.04 19.34
CA MET A 1 -30.44 -43.09 18.53
C MET A 1 -30.97 -42.97 17.12
N SER A 2 -30.13 -42.53 16.19
CA SER A 2 -30.45 -42.32 14.79
C SER A 2 -30.62 -43.65 14.05
N MET A 3 -31.61 -43.73 13.16
CA MET A 3 -31.52 -44.42 11.86
C MET A 3 -32.89 -44.31 11.17
N ARG A 4 -32.93 -43.73 9.97
CA ARG A 4 -33.49 -44.41 8.79
C ARG A 4 -33.15 -43.66 7.52
N ILE A 5 -32.90 -44.48 6.52
CA ILE A 5 -32.24 -44.24 5.25
C ILE A 5 -33.33 -44.28 4.15
N VAL A 6 -33.00 -43.70 2.99
CA VAL A 6 -33.33 -44.17 1.63
C VAL A 6 -34.39 -43.36 0.84
N GLN A 7 -33.80 -42.53 -0.04
CA GLN A 7 -33.96 -42.41 -1.50
C GLN A 7 -35.27 -41.91 -2.19
N SER A 8 -34.99 -41.15 -3.27
CA SER A 8 -35.67 -41.13 -4.58
C SER A 8 -36.92 -40.24 -4.65
N THR A 9 -37.15 -39.33 -5.62
CA THR A 9 -36.88 -39.41 -7.07
C THR A 9 -37.04 -38.04 -7.75
N LYS A 10 -36.54 -37.97 -8.99
CA LYS A 10 -36.46 -36.88 -9.99
C LYS A 10 -37.78 -36.17 -10.41
N LYS A 11 -37.62 -34.89 -10.78
CA LYS A 11 -38.13 -34.06 -11.91
C LYS A 11 -39.56 -34.31 -12.46
N ILE A 12 -40.29 -33.23 -12.77
CA ILE A 12 -40.75 -32.84 -14.14
C ILE A 12 -41.44 -31.46 -14.15
N LEU A 13 -41.47 -30.91 -15.37
CA LEU A 13 -41.77 -29.61 -15.96
C LEU A 13 -43.06 -28.84 -15.58
N ASP A 14 -42.85 -27.54 -15.44
CA ASP A 14 -43.38 -26.34 -16.15
C ASP A 14 -44.57 -26.38 -17.16
N MET A 15 -45.25 -25.21 -17.20
CA MET A 15 -46.09 -24.57 -18.23
C MET A 15 -47.63 -24.68 -18.20
N SER A 16 -48.30 -23.58 -17.81
CA SER A 16 -49.49 -23.01 -18.51
C SER A 16 -49.88 -21.59 -17.99
N HIS A 17 -49.91 -20.61 -18.90
CA HIS A 17 -50.44 -19.22 -18.80
C HIS A 17 -52.00 -19.16 -18.93
N PRO A 18 -52.70 -18.00 -19.02
CA PRO A 18 -52.60 -16.67 -18.37
C PRO A 18 -53.99 -16.15 -17.83
N SER A 19 -54.03 -15.02 -17.09
CA SER A 19 -55.13 -13.99 -16.99
C SER A 19 -54.82 -12.99 -15.85
N GLN A 20 -54.56 -11.69 -16.12
CA GLN A 20 -55.43 -10.51 -15.86
C GLN A 20 -56.06 -10.47 -14.44
N THR A 21 -56.01 -9.43 -13.57
CA THR A 21 -55.68 -7.99 -13.65
C THR A 21 -55.64 -7.39 -12.20
N MET A 22 -54.99 -6.23 -12.04
CA MET A 22 -55.21 -5.16 -11.04
C MET A 22 -54.55 -5.17 -9.62
N LEU A 23 -53.66 -4.18 -9.46
CA LEU A 23 -53.50 -3.20 -8.35
C LEU A 23 -53.47 -3.67 -6.88
N ASN A 24 -52.27 -3.65 -6.28
CA ASN A 24 -51.87 -2.75 -5.17
C ASN A 24 -50.68 -3.31 -4.38
N GLY A 25 -49.80 -2.41 -3.95
CA GLY A 25 -49.24 -2.45 -2.60
C GLY A 25 -48.05 -3.37 -2.31
N GLN A 26 -46.98 -2.74 -1.82
CA GLN A 26 -46.02 -3.25 -0.83
C GLN A 26 -45.02 -4.34 -1.28
N ARG A 27 -43.76 -3.91 -1.48
CA ARG A 27 -42.57 -4.74 -1.25
C ARG A 27 -42.35 -4.93 0.27
N PRO A 28 -42.12 -6.16 0.76
CA PRO A 28 -41.73 -6.38 2.15
C PRO A 28 -40.20 -6.38 2.33
N SER A 29 -39.80 -5.61 3.34
CA SER A 29 -38.75 -5.79 4.35
C SER A 29 -37.37 -6.38 3.98
N MET A 30 -36.37 -5.49 4.08
CA MET A 30 -35.02 -5.81 4.53
C MET A 30 -35.04 -6.35 5.98
N SER A 31 -34.29 -7.42 6.26
CA SER A 31 -33.88 -7.76 7.64
C SER A 31 -32.47 -7.24 7.89
N LEU A 32 -32.40 -6.10 8.60
CA LEU A 32 -31.20 -5.59 9.26
C LEU A 32 -31.09 -6.25 10.64
N MET A 33 -29.92 -6.82 10.95
CA MET A 33 -29.49 -7.10 12.33
C MET A 33 -28.68 -5.92 12.89
N PRO A 34 -28.57 -5.77 14.23
CA PRO A 34 -28.84 -4.50 14.91
C PRO A 34 -27.62 -3.61 15.12
N LYS A 35 -27.83 -2.29 15.02
CA LYS A 35 -26.92 -1.26 15.53
C LYS A 35 -27.15 -1.10 17.04
N ALA A 36 -26.08 -1.21 17.83
CA ALA A 36 -26.10 -0.89 19.26
C ALA A 36 -26.51 0.57 19.47
N LYS A 37 -27.58 0.79 20.24
CA LYS A 37 -27.97 2.11 20.77
C LYS A 37 -27.17 2.37 22.04
N VAL A 38 -26.33 3.41 22.02
CA VAL A 38 -25.83 4.04 23.25
C VAL A 38 -26.94 4.96 23.77
N VAL A 39 -27.48 4.67 24.95
CA VAL A 39 -28.44 5.53 25.66
C VAL A 39 -27.65 6.34 26.68
N ILE A 40 -27.53 7.64 26.47
CA ILE A 40 -26.97 8.57 27.46
C ILE A 40 -28.14 9.12 28.26
N GLY A 41 -28.22 8.76 29.54
CA GLY A 41 -29.22 9.30 30.46
C GLY A 41 -28.83 10.70 30.93
N LEU A 42 -29.70 11.68 30.71
CA LEU A 42 -29.57 13.04 31.25
C LEU A 42 -30.42 13.15 32.52
N ASN A 43 -29.79 13.29 33.68
CA ASN A 43 -30.50 13.70 34.90
C ASN A 43 -30.38 15.22 35.07
N SER A 44 -31.50 15.93 34.98
CA SER A 44 -31.58 17.36 35.29
C SER A 44 -32.22 17.56 36.67
N LYS A 45 -31.56 18.32 37.55
CA LYS A 45 -32.21 18.99 38.68
C LYS A 45 -32.35 20.46 38.31
N GLN A 46 -33.58 20.97 38.28
CA GLN A 46 -33.88 22.39 38.07
C GLN A 46 -33.64 23.17 39.36
N ASP A 47 -32.72 24.13 39.33
CA ASP A 47 -32.70 25.23 40.30
C ASP A 47 -33.34 26.47 39.68
N LYS A 48 -34.52 26.83 40.18
CA LYS A 48 -35.28 28.00 39.76
C LYS A 48 -34.71 29.26 40.42
N LYS A 49 -33.74 29.92 39.79
CA LYS A 49 -33.61 31.41 39.84
C LYS A 49 -32.51 32.05 38.98
N THR A 50 -31.74 31.30 38.19
CA THR A 50 -30.85 31.90 37.18
C THR A 50 -30.76 30.96 35.98
N ASN A 51 -31.04 31.44 34.77
CA ASN A 51 -30.83 30.67 33.53
C ASN A 51 -29.32 30.48 33.26
N LYS A 52 -28.70 29.56 34.01
CA LYS A 52 -27.37 29.02 33.75
C LYS A 52 -27.48 27.50 33.71
N ILE A 53 -27.15 26.90 32.57
CA ILE A 53 -26.86 25.48 32.49
C ILE A 53 -25.35 25.34 32.72
N VAL A 54 -24.95 24.74 33.83
CA VAL A 54 -23.57 24.36 34.11
C VAL A 54 -23.39 22.91 33.66
N ILE A 55 -22.58 22.68 32.63
CA ILE A 55 -22.17 21.32 32.23
C ILE A 55 -20.88 21.02 33.00
N LYS A 56 -20.95 20.09 33.96
CA LYS A 56 -19.76 19.48 34.55
C LYS A 56 -19.37 18.27 33.71
N LEU A 57 -18.15 18.25 33.19
CA LEU A 57 -17.48 17.00 32.80
C LEU A 57 -16.94 16.37 34.09
N GLU A 58 -17.49 15.23 34.50
CA GLU A 58 -16.91 14.43 35.57
C GLU A 58 -15.91 13.43 34.97
N ASP A 59 -14.64 13.57 35.33
CA ASP A 59 -13.61 12.56 35.10
C ASP A 59 -13.84 11.39 36.04
N HIS A 60 -14.30 10.25 35.50
CA HIS A 60 -14.25 8.99 36.23
C HIS A 60 -12.89 8.32 36.04
N ILE A 61 -11.92 8.73 36.85
CA ILE A 61 -10.80 7.88 37.26
C ILE A 61 -11.21 7.25 38.59
N ASN A 62 -11.45 5.94 38.60
CA ASN A 62 -11.54 5.20 39.86
C ASN A 62 -10.38 4.21 39.99
N LYS A 63 -9.56 4.50 41.00
CA LYS A 63 -8.63 3.62 41.70
C LYS A 63 -9.35 2.40 42.27
N SER A 64 -8.68 1.25 42.20
CA SER A 64 -8.65 0.14 43.17
C SER A 64 -7.45 -0.70 42.69
N ILE A 65 -6.35 -0.94 43.42
CA ILE A 65 -6.16 -1.30 44.83
C ILE A 65 -4.74 -0.87 45.24
N VAL A 66 -4.59 -0.38 46.48
CA VAL A 66 -3.31 -0.15 47.18
C VAL A 66 -3.11 -1.31 48.18
N GLU A 67 -1.83 -1.61 48.44
CA GLU A 67 -1.24 -2.30 49.60
C GLU A 67 -0.89 -3.79 49.41
N GLN A 68 0.41 -4.09 49.23
CA GLN A 68 1.31 -4.46 50.35
C GLN A 68 2.80 -4.50 49.93
N ASN A 69 3.62 -3.86 50.78
CA ASN A 69 5.04 -4.15 51.12
C ASN A 69 6.24 -3.74 50.23
N ASN A 70 6.73 -2.51 50.45
CA ASN A 70 8.04 -2.10 51.04
C ASN A 70 9.42 -2.60 50.50
N PRO A 71 10.57 -1.90 50.78
CA PRO A 71 11.30 -1.07 49.80
C PRO A 71 12.82 -1.32 49.72
N VAL A 72 13.52 -0.87 48.66
CA VAL A 72 14.99 -0.61 48.71
C VAL A 72 15.41 0.60 47.83
N GLN A 73 15.70 1.70 48.53
CA GLN A 73 16.77 2.74 48.40
C GLN A 73 17.00 3.60 47.12
N CYS A 74 16.95 4.92 47.36
CA CYS A 74 17.57 6.05 46.62
C CYS A 74 19.11 6.12 46.82
N PRO A 75 19.89 6.99 46.10
CA PRO A 75 19.91 8.47 46.25
C PRO A 75 19.91 9.25 44.91
N GLN A 76 19.07 10.28 44.74
CA GLN A 76 19.36 11.73 44.88
C GLN A 76 20.47 12.32 43.98
N VAL A 77 20.10 13.25 43.08
CA VAL A 77 20.79 14.54 42.87
C VAL A 77 19.76 15.61 42.45
N GLN A 78 19.77 16.74 43.15
CA GLN A 78 19.02 17.97 42.92
C GLN A 78 19.71 18.86 41.86
N ASN A 79 18.96 19.59 41.03
CA ASN A 79 18.86 21.05 41.16
C ASN A 79 17.90 21.71 40.16
N THR A 80 17.19 22.68 40.72
CA THR A 80 16.19 23.65 40.25
C THR A 80 16.56 24.50 39.04
N LYS A 81 15.54 24.89 38.25
CA LYS A 81 15.12 26.29 38.04
C LYS A 81 13.73 26.37 37.42
N GLU A 82 12.83 27.06 38.12
CA GLU A 82 11.49 27.47 37.68
C GLU A 82 11.59 28.67 36.74
N GLU A 83 10.75 28.70 35.71
CA GLU A 83 10.27 29.96 35.09
C GLU A 83 8.85 29.73 34.54
N GLN A 84 7.93 30.57 35.00
CA GLN A 84 6.50 30.57 34.68
C GLN A 84 6.23 31.26 33.34
N LEU A 85 5.25 30.81 32.55
CA LEU A 85 4.51 31.71 31.64
C LEU A 85 3.05 31.26 31.40
N GLU A 86 2.16 32.17 31.81
CA GLU A 86 0.72 32.37 31.63
C GLU A 86 -0.11 31.49 30.66
N ASN A 87 -1.16 30.88 31.21
CA ASN A 87 -2.34 30.39 30.48
C ASN A 87 -3.32 31.54 30.21
N LYS A 88 -3.54 31.90 28.94
CA LYS A 88 -4.65 32.77 28.52
C LYS A 88 -5.90 31.92 28.22
N GLU A 89 -6.89 32.01 29.10
CA GLU A 89 -8.26 31.53 28.85
C GLU A 89 -9.00 32.50 27.90
N THR A 90 -9.49 32.01 26.76
CA THR A 90 -10.35 32.79 25.86
C THR A 90 -11.82 32.47 26.16
N LYS A 91 -12.55 33.41 26.79
CA LYS A 91 -14.01 33.34 27.00
C LYS A 91 -14.75 33.63 25.70
N ILE A 92 -15.70 32.76 25.31
CA ILE A 92 -16.69 33.05 24.25
C ILE A 92 -18.08 33.09 24.90
N SER A 93 -18.80 34.20 24.73
CA SER A 93 -20.19 34.40 25.17
C SER A 93 -21.12 34.47 23.95
N MET A 94 -22.28 33.80 23.99
CA MET A 94 -23.36 33.95 23.00
C MET A 94 -24.70 34.26 23.71
N GLU A 95 -25.42 35.29 23.24
CA GLU A 95 -26.80 35.61 23.61
C GLU A 95 -27.80 34.84 22.72
N ILE A 96 -28.94 34.44 23.29
CA ILE A 96 -30.03 33.77 22.58
C ILE A 96 -31.30 34.62 22.70
N THR A 97 -31.90 34.98 21.56
CA THR A 97 -33.26 35.53 21.47
C THR A 97 -34.19 34.51 20.77
N HIS A 98 -35.42 34.42 21.26
CA HIS A 98 -36.37 33.34 20.98
C HIS A 98 -37.05 33.39 19.58
N THR A 99 -37.56 32.23 19.17
CA THR A 99 -38.66 31.95 18.21
C THR A 99 -38.39 31.79 16.70
N HIS A 100 -37.91 30.60 16.29
CA HIS A 100 -38.42 29.75 15.18
C HIS A 100 -37.37 28.66 14.88
N PHE A 101 -37.74 27.38 14.97
CA PHE A 101 -36.90 26.27 14.52
C PHE A 101 -37.25 25.94 13.06
N GLU A 102 -36.52 26.54 12.12
CA GLU A 102 -36.27 25.91 10.81
C GLU A 102 -34.85 25.31 10.87
N LEU A 103 -34.75 24.01 10.61
CA LEU A 103 -33.47 23.35 10.39
C LEU A 103 -32.94 23.78 9.01
N LYS A 104 -32.31 24.96 8.96
CA LYS A 104 -31.41 25.32 7.87
C LYS A 104 -30.17 24.46 8.04
N VAL A 105 -30.16 23.32 7.34
CA VAL A 105 -28.93 22.58 7.04
C VAL A 105 -27.92 23.62 6.55
N PRO A 106 -26.73 23.77 7.16
CA PRO A 106 -25.70 24.61 6.59
C PRO A 106 -25.53 24.14 5.16
N LYS A 107 -25.74 25.04 4.18
CA LYS A 107 -25.21 24.81 2.84
C LYS A 107 -23.77 24.41 3.07
N ILE A 108 -23.46 23.14 2.82
CA ILE A 108 -22.09 22.73 2.57
C ILE A 108 -21.68 23.69 1.46
N ILE A 109 -20.81 24.63 1.81
CA ILE A 109 -20.03 25.34 0.81
C ILE A 109 -19.21 24.23 0.19
N VAL A 110 -19.77 23.61 -0.85
CA VAL A 110 -19.01 22.83 -1.81
C VAL A 110 -17.96 23.84 -2.26
N PRO A 111 -16.66 23.62 -1.98
CA PRO A 111 -15.64 24.47 -2.56
C PRO A 111 -15.89 24.45 -4.06
N LYS A 112 -16.22 25.62 -4.61
CA LYS A 112 -16.25 25.85 -6.05
C LYS A 112 -14.99 25.20 -6.62
N SER A 113 -15.19 24.27 -7.55
CA SER A 113 -14.21 23.81 -8.54
C SER A 113 -12.77 24.00 -8.09
N LEU A 114 -12.20 22.99 -7.43
CA LEU A 114 -10.77 22.89 -7.22
C LEU A 114 -10.09 23.00 -8.60
N GLU A 115 -9.49 24.15 -8.88
CA GLU A 115 -8.51 24.28 -9.94
C GLU A 115 -7.39 23.29 -9.62
N ILE A 116 -7.34 22.23 -10.41
CA ILE A 116 -6.21 21.31 -10.46
C ILE A 116 -4.97 22.17 -10.74
N PRO A 117 -3.91 22.13 -9.92
CA PRO A 117 -2.67 22.78 -10.26
C PRO A 117 -2.21 22.22 -11.61
N LYS A 118 -2.03 23.11 -12.60
CA LYS A 118 -1.31 22.76 -13.83
C LYS A 118 0.01 22.12 -13.40
N ILE A 119 0.13 20.82 -13.61
CA ILE A 119 1.44 20.19 -13.77
C ILE A 119 2.17 21.10 -14.76
N LEU A 120 3.36 21.57 -14.40
CA LEU A 120 4.23 22.33 -15.29
C LEU A 120 4.45 21.49 -16.55
N LEU A 121 3.60 21.73 -17.54
CA LEU A 121 3.87 21.42 -18.93
C LEU A 121 5.19 22.12 -19.25
N PRO A 122 6.16 21.47 -19.89
CA PRO A 122 7.28 22.16 -20.49
C PRO A 122 6.71 23.14 -21.54
N SER A 123 6.52 24.38 -21.12
CA SER A 123 6.05 25.44 -22.01
C SER A 123 7.21 25.83 -22.92
N GLN A 124 6.94 25.72 -24.22
CA GLN A 124 7.71 26.30 -25.34
C GLN A 124 9.02 25.58 -25.70
N ILE A 125 8.89 24.37 -26.27
CA ILE A 125 9.78 23.99 -27.37
C ILE A 125 9.21 24.68 -28.61
N LYS A 126 9.97 25.62 -29.21
CA LYS A 126 9.65 26.12 -30.55
C LYS A 126 9.81 24.95 -31.52
N ILE A 127 8.69 24.45 -32.03
CA ILE A 127 8.66 23.43 -33.05
C ILE A 127 8.67 24.15 -34.39
N GLU A 128 9.84 24.31 -34.99
CA GLU A 128 9.98 24.77 -36.37
C GLU A 128 10.12 23.55 -37.31
N GLN A 129 9.05 23.31 -38.06
CA GLN A 129 8.98 22.73 -39.42
C GLN A 129 9.52 21.32 -39.76
N GLU A 130 10.01 20.50 -38.83
CA GLU A 130 10.33 19.07 -39.13
C GLU A 130 9.13 18.10 -38.94
N ASP A 131 7.96 18.64 -38.64
CA ASP A 131 6.91 17.99 -37.84
C ASP A 131 5.85 17.16 -38.61
N LYS A 132 6.07 16.88 -39.90
CA LYS A 132 5.09 16.07 -40.68
C LYS A 132 5.52 14.64 -40.94
N LEU A 133 6.82 14.36 -41.04
CA LEU A 133 7.31 13.00 -41.30
C LEU A 133 7.59 12.22 -40.00
N MET A 134 8.04 12.90 -38.95
CA MET A 134 8.28 12.32 -37.61
C MET A 134 6.97 11.92 -36.90
N THR A 135 5.93 12.74 -37.03
CA THR A 135 4.62 12.53 -36.38
C THR A 135 3.86 11.35 -36.99
N TYR A 136 4.00 11.11 -38.31
CA TYR A 136 3.38 9.96 -38.98
C TYR A 136 3.99 8.63 -38.53
N ASN A 137 5.32 8.55 -38.42
CA ASN A 137 6.02 7.33 -37.98
C ASN A 137 5.79 7.02 -36.50
N GLN A 138 5.80 8.03 -35.62
CA GLN A 138 5.46 7.84 -34.21
C GLN A 138 3.99 7.46 -34.01
N THR A 139 3.07 8.06 -34.77
CA THR A 139 1.63 7.72 -34.69
C THR A 139 1.36 6.31 -35.22
N ASN A 140 2.06 5.86 -36.25
CA ASN A 140 1.96 4.49 -36.74
C ASN A 140 2.60 3.48 -35.77
N LEU A 141 3.71 3.83 -35.13
CA LEU A 141 4.30 3.01 -34.07
C LEU A 141 3.38 2.91 -32.85
N LEU A 142 2.78 4.01 -32.41
CA LEU A 142 1.76 4.05 -31.35
C LEU A 142 0.51 3.26 -31.74
N LYS A 143 0.04 3.36 -33.00
CA LYS A 143 -1.08 2.56 -33.50
C LYS A 143 -0.72 1.08 -33.56
N GLN A 144 0.50 0.72 -33.98
CA GLN A 144 0.96 -0.66 -33.97
C GLN A 144 1.13 -1.21 -32.56
N GLN A 145 1.64 -0.42 -31.62
CA GLN A 145 1.72 -0.74 -30.19
C GLN A 145 0.32 -0.89 -29.58
N LEU A 146 -0.62 0.00 -29.89
CA LEU A 146 -2.03 -0.10 -29.48
C LEU A 146 -2.72 -1.32 -30.07
N ILE A 147 -2.44 -1.65 -31.34
CA ILE A 147 -2.93 -2.88 -32.00
C ILE A 147 -2.24 -4.12 -31.40
N GLN A 148 -0.99 -4.03 -30.93
CA GLN A 148 -0.28 -5.10 -30.23
C GLN A 148 -0.77 -5.32 -28.80
N ILE A 149 -1.04 -4.24 -28.06
CA ILE A 149 -1.70 -4.24 -26.76
C ILE A 149 -3.10 -4.83 -26.90
N LYS A 150 -3.86 -4.45 -27.93
CA LYS A 150 -5.16 -5.07 -28.28
C LYS A 150 -5.04 -6.51 -28.79
N LYS A 151 -3.90 -6.92 -29.37
CA LYS A 151 -3.65 -8.33 -29.78
C LYS A 151 -3.23 -9.21 -28.60
N CYS A 152 -2.69 -8.64 -27.53
CA CYS A 152 -2.45 -9.32 -26.26
C CYS A 152 -3.64 -9.14 -25.32
N ASN A 153 -4.81 -9.68 -25.69
CA ASN A 153 -5.99 -9.79 -24.81
C ASN A 153 -5.78 -10.71 -23.59
N GLU A 154 -4.55 -11.18 -23.33
CA GLU A 154 -4.25 -11.95 -22.11
C GLU A 154 -4.04 -10.96 -20.96
N PRO A 155 -4.90 -10.93 -19.91
CA PRO A 155 -4.66 -10.09 -18.74
C PRO A 155 -3.27 -10.37 -18.15
N ILE A 156 -2.57 -9.33 -17.74
CA ILE A 156 -1.27 -9.49 -17.07
C ILE A 156 -1.52 -9.90 -15.62
N GLN A 157 -0.91 -11.01 -15.21
CA GLN A 157 -1.02 -11.46 -13.84
C GLN A 157 0.13 -10.87 -13.00
N LEU A 158 -0.20 -9.93 -12.12
CA LEU A 158 0.74 -9.32 -11.17
C LEU A 158 0.76 -10.03 -9.81
N LEU A 159 -0.29 -10.78 -9.48
CA LEU A 159 -0.43 -11.51 -8.22
C LEU A 159 -0.01 -12.97 -8.37
N LEU A 160 0.82 -13.47 -7.46
CA LEU A 160 1.09 -14.89 -7.31
C LEU A 160 -0.10 -15.57 -6.65
N GLN A 161 -0.66 -16.58 -7.30
CA GLN A 161 -1.82 -17.34 -6.84
C GLN A 161 -1.43 -18.73 -6.33
N GLU A 162 -2.25 -19.28 -5.45
CA GLU A 162 -2.03 -20.59 -4.83
C GLU A 162 -1.97 -21.73 -5.86
N ASN A 163 -2.69 -21.60 -6.98
CA ASN A 163 -2.77 -22.59 -8.07
C ASN A 163 -1.90 -22.24 -9.28
N ASP A 164 -1.00 -21.25 -9.17
CA ASP A 164 -0.09 -20.91 -10.25
C ASP A 164 0.78 -22.09 -10.65
N LYS A 165 1.07 -22.16 -11.95
CA LYS A 165 1.89 -23.22 -12.54
C LYS A 165 3.26 -23.26 -11.90
N ARG A 166 3.76 -24.48 -11.73
CA ARG A 166 5.04 -24.80 -11.11
C ARG A 166 5.97 -25.45 -12.11
N LYS A 167 7.27 -25.23 -11.94
CA LYS A 167 8.32 -25.97 -12.63
C LYS A 167 9.37 -26.35 -11.61
N LYS A 168 9.73 -27.64 -11.56
CA LYS A 168 10.79 -28.12 -10.67
C LYS A 168 12.08 -27.33 -10.91
N TYR A 169 12.67 -26.83 -9.83
CA TYR A 169 13.88 -26.04 -9.91
C TYR A 169 15.07 -26.86 -10.42
N TYR A 170 15.88 -26.22 -11.26
CA TYR A 170 17.23 -26.66 -11.58
C TYR A 170 18.12 -25.43 -11.77
N SER A 171 19.40 -25.59 -11.47
CA SER A 171 20.38 -24.53 -11.70
C SER A 171 20.52 -24.28 -13.21
N ARG A 172 20.28 -23.03 -13.62
CA ARG A 172 20.34 -22.61 -15.03
C ARG A 172 21.71 -22.10 -15.40
N ALA A 173 22.18 -22.48 -16.59
CA ALA A 173 23.41 -21.94 -17.18
C ALA A 173 23.28 -20.42 -17.40
N GLN A 174 24.40 -19.69 -17.44
CA GLN A 174 24.39 -18.22 -17.57
C GLN A 174 23.69 -17.76 -18.85
N ARG A 175 23.93 -18.43 -19.98
CA ARG A 175 23.24 -18.19 -21.27
C ARG A 175 21.71 -18.23 -21.17
N GLU A 176 21.17 -19.05 -20.27
CA GLU A 176 19.72 -19.19 -20.10
C GLU A 176 19.12 -18.03 -19.28
N LYS A 177 19.97 -17.17 -18.72
CA LYS A 177 19.56 -15.99 -17.92
C LYS A 177 19.66 -14.70 -18.74
N GLU A 178 20.41 -14.70 -19.85
CA GLU A 178 20.67 -13.53 -20.70
C GLU A 178 19.43 -13.02 -21.44
N ASP A 179 18.42 -13.87 -21.63
CA ASP A 179 17.16 -13.50 -22.27
C ASP A 179 16.28 -12.56 -21.44
N VAL A 180 16.66 -12.28 -20.18
CA VAL A 180 15.87 -11.53 -19.22
C VAL A 180 16.62 -10.30 -18.73
N VAL A 181 16.04 -9.13 -18.98
CA VAL A 181 16.62 -7.83 -18.57
C VAL A 181 16.35 -7.59 -17.09
N HIS A 182 17.37 -7.11 -16.36
CA HIS A 182 17.26 -6.70 -14.97
C HIS A 182 17.58 -5.21 -14.81
N TRP A 183 16.66 -4.46 -14.21
CA TRP A 183 16.85 -3.06 -13.86
C TRP A 183 16.44 -2.81 -12.41
N GLY A 184 17.41 -2.86 -11.49
CA GLY A 184 17.16 -2.84 -10.04
C GLY A 184 16.36 -1.65 -9.53
N GLN A 185 16.71 -0.43 -9.93
CA GLN A 185 15.98 0.79 -9.53
C GLN A 185 14.58 0.86 -10.14
N ARG A 186 14.43 0.43 -11.40
CA ARG A 186 13.12 0.39 -12.08
C ARG A 186 12.20 -0.67 -11.48
N LYS A 187 12.73 -1.84 -11.11
CA LYS A 187 11.99 -2.90 -10.38
C LYS A 187 11.33 -2.36 -9.11
N LEU A 188 12.09 -1.60 -8.32
CA LEU A 188 11.59 -0.97 -7.09
C LEU A 188 10.52 0.06 -7.41
N LEU A 189 10.83 1.00 -8.31
CA LEU A 189 9.92 2.06 -8.72
C LEU A 189 8.55 1.53 -9.16
N ILE A 190 8.50 0.53 -10.03
CA ILE A 190 7.23 0.00 -10.55
C ILE A 190 6.41 -0.66 -9.44
N SER A 191 7.05 -1.39 -8.53
CA SER A 191 6.37 -2.03 -7.39
C SER A 191 5.78 -0.98 -6.44
N GLU A 192 6.50 0.12 -6.22
CA GLU A 192 6.08 1.21 -5.33
C GLU A 192 4.99 2.08 -5.95
N ILE A 193 5.07 2.39 -7.25
CA ILE A 193 3.99 3.07 -7.98
C ILE A 193 2.70 2.25 -7.84
N TRP A 194 2.77 0.93 -8.03
CA TRP A 194 1.61 0.07 -7.87
C TRP A 194 1.02 0.14 -6.46
N PHE A 195 1.86 0.02 -5.43
CA PHE A 195 1.43 0.10 -4.03
C PHE A 195 0.80 1.46 -3.69
N LEU A 196 1.45 2.57 -4.03
CA LEU A 196 0.95 3.91 -3.75
C LEU A 196 -0.27 4.28 -4.62
N THR A 197 -0.41 3.71 -5.81
CA THR A 197 -1.63 3.87 -6.60
C THR A 197 -2.85 3.25 -5.92
N LYS A 198 -2.67 2.09 -5.27
CA LYS A 198 -3.75 1.39 -4.56
C LYS A 198 -4.03 1.95 -3.16
N TYR A 199 -2.99 2.31 -2.43
CA TYR A 199 -3.08 2.58 -0.99
C TYR A 199 -2.58 3.97 -0.59
N GLY A 200 -2.03 4.74 -1.53
CA GLY A 200 -1.51 6.09 -1.30
C GLY A 200 -2.54 7.09 -0.76
N CYS A 201 -3.83 6.85 -0.98
CA CYS A 201 -4.89 7.69 -0.43
C CYS A 201 -5.08 7.52 1.09
N LEU A 202 -4.58 6.43 1.68
CA LEU A 202 -4.77 6.13 3.10
C LEU A 202 -3.91 7.01 4.01
N SER A 203 -2.77 7.50 3.52
CA SER A 203 -1.94 8.44 4.25
C SER A 203 -0.99 9.21 3.33
N ARG A 204 -0.63 10.42 3.76
CA ARG A 204 0.41 11.23 3.12
C ARG A 204 1.82 10.88 3.59
N ASN A 205 1.97 10.22 4.74
CA ASN A 205 3.29 9.92 5.30
C ASN A 205 3.71 8.51 4.88
N ILE A 206 4.93 8.38 4.37
CA ILE A 206 5.51 7.10 3.95
C ILE A 206 6.79 6.88 4.73
N ILE A 207 6.82 5.83 5.55
CA ILE A 207 8.03 5.36 6.22
C ILE A 207 8.64 4.28 5.35
N TYR A 208 9.90 4.45 4.93
CA TYR A 208 10.61 3.52 4.07
C TYR A 208 11.88 3.01 4.76
N ALA A 209 11.89 1.74 5.17
CA ALA A 209 13.07 1.06 5.71
C ALA A 209 13.84 0.28 4.63
N GLY A 210 15.16 0.43 4.57
CA GLY A 210 16.00 -0.16 3.51
C GLY A 210 15.94 0.65 2.21
N ALA A 211 15.99 1.98 2.32
CA ALA A 211 15.69 2.90 1.22
C ALA A 211 16.91 3.32 0.39
N ALA A 212 18.16 3.05 0.81
CA ALA A 212 19.34 3.46 0.06
C ALA A 212 19.64 2.51 -1.11
N PRO A 213 20.28 3.00 -2.21
CA PRO A 213 20.70 4.38 -2.46
C PRO A 213 19.54 5.32 -2.84
N GLY A 214 18.35 4.77 -3.10
CA GLY A 214 17.10 5.53 -3.21
C GLY A 214 16.94 6.40 -4.45
N LEU A 215 17.75 6.22 -5.51
CA LEU A 215 17.72 7.09 -6.70
C LEU A 215 16.31 7.19 -7.32
N HIS A 216 15.58 6.07 -7.40
CA HIS A 216 14.21 6.03 -7.91
C HIS A 216 13.20 6.78 -7.02
N ILE A 217 13.48 6.97 -5.73
CA ILE A 217 12.57 7.63 -4.77
C ILE A 217 12.36 9.10 -5.14
N GLN A 218 13.35 9.76 -5.73
CA GLN A 218 13.17 11.11 -6.26
C GLN A 218 12.06 11.13 -7.32
N PHE A 219 12.11 10.19 -8.27
CA PHE A 219 11.10 10.05 -9.32
C PHE A 219 9.73 9.71 -8.72
N LEU A 220 9.69 8.80 -7.74
CA LEU A 220 8.47 8.45 -7.04
C LEU A 220 7.84 9.67 -6.34
N SER A 221 8.65 10.52 -5.71
CA SER A 221 8.17 11.76 -5.05
C SER A 221 7.65 12.83 -6.01
N ASP A 222 8.11 12.80 -7.27
CA ASP A 222 7.63 13.68 -8.34
C ASP A 222 6.25 13.22 -8.86
N LEU A 223 6.01 11.90 -8.91
CA LEU A 223 4.71 11.32 -9.25
C LEU A 223 3.69 11.53 -8.11
N PHE A 224 4.09 11.22 -6.87
CA PHE A 224 3.23 11.26 -5.69
C PHE A 224 3.47 12.53 -4.88
N GLN A 225 3.14 13.68 -5.46
CA GLN A 225 3.56 14.99 -4.94
C GLN A 225 3.00 15.37 -3.57
N ASN A 226 1.90 14.72 -3.15
CA ASN A 226 1.23 14.97 -1.88
C ASN A 226 1.81 14.13 -0.72
N HIS A 227 2.78 13.28 -1.00
CA HIS A 227 3.38 12.37 -0.03
C HIS A 227 4.69 12.93 0.54
N LYS A 228 4.96 12.60 1.81
CA LYS A 228 6.21 12.83 2.51
C LYS A 228 6.88 11.50 2.82
N PHE A 229 8.14 11.38 2.44
CA PHE A 229 8.96 10.19 2.59
C PHE A 229 9.93 10.35 3.75
N TYR A 230 9.95 9.37 4.65
CA TYR A 230 10.87 9.25 5.77
C TYR A 230 11.73 8.01 5.52
N LEU A 231 12.96 8.22 5.05
CA LEU A 231 13.82 7.19 4.51
C LEU A 231 14.85 6.75 5.55
N PHE A 232 14.96 5.44 5.77
CA PHE A 232 15.90 4.84 6.71
C PHE A 232 16.79 3.83 6.01
N ASP A 233 18.10 4.03 6.12
CA ASP A 233 19.12 3.07 5.69
C ASP A 233 20.48 3.45 6.30
N PRO A 234 21.31 2.50 6.74
CA PRO A 234 22.68 2.82 7.14
C PRO A 234 23.59 3.20 5.97
N ASN A 235 23.29 2.76 4.75
CA ASN A 235 24.12 3.04 3.57
C ASN A 235 23.91 4.47 3.05
N ASP A 236 24.83 4.91 2.18
CA ASP A 236 24.78 6.24 1.59
C ASP A 236 23.58 6.42 0.64
N PHE A 237 22.86 7.52 0.84
CA PHE A 237 21.77 7.92 -0.03
C PHE A 237 22.29 8.75 -1.22
N GLN A 238 21.79 8.42 -2.40
CA GLN A 238 21.99 9.24 -3.61
C GLN A 238 20.81 10.19 -3.86
N VAL A 239 19.64 9.88 -3.31
CA VAL A 239 18.50 10.81 -3.27
C VAL A 239 18.81 11.97 -2.33
N LYS A 240 18.37 13.17 -2.71
CA LYS A 240 18.61 14.39 -1.93
C LYS A 240 17.48 14.64 -0.95
N GLN A 241 17.84 15.06 0.25
CA GLN A 241 16.88 15.57 1.22
C GLN A 241 16.17 16.81 0.66
N GLY A 242 14.89 16.98 1.00
CA GLY A 242 14.09 18.12 0.57
C GLY A 242 12.75 18.21 1.29
N PRO A 243 11.85 19.11 0.89
CA PRO A 243 10.58 19.33 1.58
C PRO A 243 9.69 18.09 1.69
N LYS A 244 9.85 17.13 0.76
CA LYS A 244 9.10 15.87 0.70
C LYS A 244 9.90 14.65 1.14
N ILE A 245 11.22 14.77 1.33
CA ILE A 245 12.11 13.63 1.59
C ILE A 245 12.96 13.97 2.80
N SER A 246 12.77 13.21 3.88
CA SER A 246 13.61 13.24 5.08
C SER A 246 14.47 11.97 5.11
N ILE A 247 15.78 12.14 5.32
CA ILE A 247 16.75 11.05 5.31
C ILE A 247 17.25 10.81 6.74
N TYR A 248 17.24 9.55 7.16
CA TYR A 248 17.79 9.07 8.42
C TYR A 248 18.83 8.02 8.10
N GLN A 249 20.10 8.42 8.04
CA GLN A 249 21.22 7.52 7.71
C GLN A 249 21.58 6.60 8.88
N ARG A 250 20.72 5.62 9.15
CA ARG A 250 20.80 4.62 10.21
C ARG A 250 19.81 3.50 9.94
N CYS A 251 19.98 2.37 10.62
CA CYS A 251 19.01 1.28 10.58
C CYS A 251 17.64 1.74 11.13
N PHE A 252 16.57 1.21 10.55
CA PHE A 252 15.24 1.28 11.17
C PHE A 252 15.19 0.27 12.31
N THR A 253 14.61 0.65 13.45
CA THR A 253 14.59 -0.18 14.67
C THR A 253 13.22 -0.17 15.31
N ASN A 254 13.00 -1.03 16.31
CA ASN A 254 11.76 -1.06 17.09
C ASN A 254 11.53 0.27 17.84
N GLU A 255 12.59 0.94 18.27
CA GLU A 255 12.50 2.27 18.89
C GLU A 255 12.03 3.33 17.87
N GLU A 256 12.53 3.28 16.64
CA GLU A 256 12.06 4.17 15.57
C GLU A 256 10.61 3.87 15.19
N ALA A 257 10.24 2.59 15.13
CA ALA A 257 8.86 2.18 14.93
C ALA A 257 7.92 2.77 16.00
N GLN A 258 8.30 2.75 17.28
CA GLN A 258 7.51 3.36 18.35
C GLN A 258 7.44 4.89 18.22
N LYS A 259 8.57 5.56 17.96
CA LYS A 259 8.59 7.02 17.78
C LYS A 259 7.66 7.49 16.67
N PHE A 260 7.69 6.83 15.52
CA PHE A 260 6.85 7.20 14.39
C PHE A 260 5.37 6.90 14.64
N LYS A 261 5.09 5.83 15.37
CA LYS A 261 3.73 5.52 15.83
C LYS A 261 3.16 6.61 16.72
N GLU A 262 3.94 7.11 17.68
CA GLU A 262 3.53 8.21 18.54
C GLU A 262 3.37 9.52 17.75
N LEU A 263 4.31 9.81 16.86
CA LEU A 263 4.34 11.05 16.06
C LEU A 263 3.13 11.19 15.13
N PHE A 264 2.72 10.09 14.49
CA PHE A 264 1.69 10.12 13.44
C PHE A 264 0.41 9.39 13.79
N GLN A 265 0.33 8.73 14.95
CA GLN A 265 -0.87 8.01 15.43
C GLN A 265 -1.43 7.02 14.37
N ASN A 266 -0.54 6.26 13.74
CA ASN A 266 -0.82 5.33 12.63
C ASN A 266 -1.24 5.98 11.28
N ASP A 267 -1.16 7.30 11.12
CA ASP A 267 -1.34 7.98 9.83
C ASP A 267 -0.06 7.91 8.98
N TYR A 268 0.28 6.70 8.54
CA TYR A 268 1.36 6.43 7.58
C TYR A 268 1.17 5.12 6.83
N LEU A 269 1.82 5.05 5.67
CA LEU A 269 2.13 3.81 4.96
C LEU A 269 3.55 3.36 5.30
N PHE A 270 3.77 2.05 5.25
CA PHE A 270 5.10 1.46 5.47
C PHE A 270 5.58 0.71 4.24
N ILE A 271 6.82 0.97 3.83
CA ILE A 271 7.52 0.23 2.78
C ILE A 271 8.81 -0.32 3.39
N SER A 272 9.10 -1.59 3.14
CA SER A 272 10.36 -2.20 3.54
C SER A 272 11.04 -2.92 2.38
N ASP A 273 12.32 -2.61 2.15
CA ASP A 273 13.22 -3.31 1.23
C ASP A 273 14.54 -3.69 1.94
N ILE A 274 14.47 -4.03 3.23
CA ILE A 274 15.66 -4.38 4.01
C ILE A 274 16.38 -5.62 3.47
N ARG A 275 17.71 -5.61 3.62
CA ARG A 275 18.62 -6.69 3.21
C ARG A 275 19.79 -6.74 4.17
N THR A 276 19.86 -7.77 5.00
CA THR A 276 21.05 -8.06 5.82
C THR A 276 21.94 -9.14 5.22
N ALA A 277 21.41 -9.95 4.29
CA ALA A 277 22.15 -10.97 3.57
C ALA A 277 23.25 -10.37 2.67
N ASN A 278 24.45 -10.94 2.74
CA ASN A 278 25.57 -10.56 1.87
C ASN A 278 26.22 -11.80 1.25
N PHE A 279 25.81 -12.12 0.02
CA PHE A 279 26.28 -13.29 -0.74
C PHE A 279 27.79 -13.33 -1.02
N LYS A 280 28.51 -12.22 -0.84
CA LYS A 280 29.97 -12.18 -1.03
C LYS A 280 30.72 -12.68 0.20
N CYS A 281 30.11 -12.59 1.38
CA CYS A 281 30.78 -12.83 2.66
C CYS A 281 30.07 -13.89 3.52
N MET A 282 28.90 -14.38 3.10
CA MET A 282 28.10 -15.37 3.81
C MET A 282 27.99 -16.66 3.00
N THR A 283 27.97 -17.80 3.68
CA THR A 283 27.63 -19.10 3.11
C THR A 283 26.17 -19.13 2.61
N PRO A 284 25.78 -20.07 1.73
CA PRO A 284 24.39 -20.23 1.29
C PRO A 284 23.40 -20.32 2.46
N MET A 285 23.67 -21.18 3.43
CA MET A 285 22.87 -21.32 4.66
C MET A 285 22.74 -20.01 5.44
N GLU A 286 23.84 -19.28 5.67
CA GLU A 286 23.81 -17.99 6.39
C GLU A 286 23.01 -16.93 5.64
N ASN A 287 23.06 -16.93 4.30
CA ASN A 287 22.22 -16.04 3.48
C ASN A 287 20.73 -16.36 3.65
N GLU A 288 20.34 -17.64 3.64
CA GLU A 288 18.95 -18.02 3.86
C GLU A 288 18.48 -17.68 5.28
N GLN A 289 19.33 -17.88 6.29
CA GLN A 289 19.04 -17.45 7.67
C GLN A 289 18.90 -15.93 7.79
N ALA A 290 19.71 -15.15 7.06
CA ALA A 290 19.55 -13.70 6.99
C ALA A 290 18.23 -13.28 6.35
N VAL A 291 17.79 -13.97 5.28
CA VAL A 291 16.47 -13.74 4.67
C VAL A 291 15.33 -13.99 5.65
N LEU A 292 15.40 -15.08 6.43
CA LEU A 292 14.38 -15.38 7.45
C LEU A 292 14.38 -14.35 8.59
N ARG A 293 15.56 -13.87 9.01
CA ARG A 293 15.67 -12.77 9.99
C ARG A 293 15.10 -11.46 9.45
N ASP A 294 15.37 -11.12 8.19
CA ASP A 294 14.81 -9.93 7.53
C ASP A 294 13.28 -10.02 7.46
N ASN A 295 12.73 -11.20 7.18
CA ASN A 295 11.29 -11.43 7.25
C ASN A 295 10.76 -11.17 8.68
N GLN A 296 11.38 -11.74 9.71
CA GLN A 296 10.94 -11.54 11.11
C GLN A 296 11.01 -10.07 11.54
N LEU A 297 12.08 -9.34 11.21
CA LEU A 297 12.21 -7.92 11.52
C LEU A 297 11.09 -7.08 10.91
N GLN A 298 10.77 -7.34 9.63
CA GLN A 298 9.64 -6.68 8.97
C GLN A 298 8.31 -6.95 9.69
N MET A 299 8.09 -8.18 10.17
CA MET A 299 6.89 -8.53 10.94
C MET A 299 6.82 -7.81 12.28
N GLU A 300 7.93 -7.73 13.01
CA GLU A 300 8.03 -7.01 14.27
C GLU A 300 7.72 -5.53 14.07
N TRP A 301 8.36 -4.87 13.10
CA TRP A 301 8.13 -3.46 12.80
C TRP A 301 6.68 -3.18 12.44
N VAL A 302 6.05 -4.01 11.61
CA VAL A 302 4.64 -3.84 11.25
C VAL A 302 3.71 -4.07 12.44
N LYS A 303 4.00 -5.03 13.34
CA LYS A 303 3.22 -5.26 14.56
C LYS A 303 3.32 -4.08 15.54
N VAL A 304 4.50 -3.45 15.61
CA VAL A 304 4.74 -2.25 16.42
C VAL A 304 4.04 -1.05 15.79
N LEU A 305 4.36 -0.73 14.53
CA LEU A 305 3.89 0.42 13.77
C LEU A 305 2.39 0.40 13.52
N LYS A 306 1.79 -0.75 13.19
CA LYS A 306 0.39 -0.86 12.73
C LYS A 306 0.02 0.19 11.66
N PRO A 307 0.77 0.28 10.53
CA PRO A 307 0.54 1.29 9.49
C PRO A 307 -0.84 1.12 8.84
N GLN A 308 -1.36 2.14 8.14
CA GLN A 308 -2.61 1.98 7.37
C GLN A 308 -2.50 0.87 6.32
N LYS A 309 -1.32 0.76 5.69
CA LYS A 309 -0.94 -0.37 4.84
C LYS A 309 0.57 -0.53 4.80
N ALA A 310 1.03 -1.76 4.57
CA ALA A 310 2.43 -2.09 4.42
C ALA A 310 2.71 -2.81 3.09
N MET A 311 3.86 -2.53 2.48
CA MET A 311 4.46 -3.34 1.42
C MET A 311 5.82 -3.84 1.89
N LEU A 312 5.98 -5.16 1.96
CA LEU A 312 7.14 -5.82 2.53
C LEU A 312 7.91 -6.55 1.43
N LYS A 313 9.23 -6.46 1.45
CA LYS A 313 10.09 -7.33 0.65
C LYS A 313 9.92 -8.76 1.16
N PHE A 314 9.53 -9.66 0.27
CA PHE A 314 9.25 -11.04 0.63
C PHE A 314 9.97 -12.02 -0.27
N ARG A 315 10.47 -13.09 0.35
CA ARG A 315 11.03 -14.27 -0.29
C ARG A 315 11.04 -15.39 0.75
N CYS A 316 10.70 -16.59 0.31
CA CYS A 316 10.96 -17.81 1.08
C CYS A 316 12.44 -18.22 0.96
N ALA A 317 12.96 -18.87 1.99
CA ALA A 317 14.28 -19.47 1.90
C ALA A 317 14.33 -20.50 0.76
N TYR A 318 15.51 -20.68 0.15
CA TYR A 318 15.66 -21.75 -0.85
C TYR A 318 15.61 -23.13 -0.17
N PRO A 319 14.77 -24.06 -0.68
CA PRO A 319 14.57 -25.39 -0.09
C PRO A 319 15.82 -26.27 -0.13
N THR A 320 16.81 -25.91 -0.95
CA THR A 320 18.13 -26.58 -0.95
C THR A 320 18.87 -26.41 0.37
N GLU A 321 18.67 -25.29 1.07
CA GLU A 321 19.30 -25.01 2.36
C GLU A 321 18.30 -25.15 3.51
N ILE A 322 17.08 -24.60 3.36
CA ILE A 322 16.04 -24.62 4.39
C ILE A 322 14.71 -25.06 3.76
N ASN A 323 14.36 -26.32 3.98
CA ASN A 323 13.17 -26.93 3.41
C ASN A 323 11.90 -26.65 4.24
N GLU A 324 12.07 -26.24 5.49
CA GLU A 324 11.00 -25.90 6.41
C GLU A 324 10.19 -24.70 5.90
N PRO A 325 8.86 -24.73 6.00
CA PRO A 325 8.02 -23.62 5.56
C PRO A 325 8.41 -22.28 6.20
N THR A 326 8.43 -21.22 5.39
CA THR A 326 8.66 -19.85 5.85
C THR A 326 7.39 -19.30 6.49
N GLU A 327 7.39 -19.00 7.79
CA GLU A 327 6.31 -18.26 8.43
C GLU A 327 6.37 -16.78 8.06
N PHE A 328 5.27 -16.22 7.57
CA PHE A 328 5.13 -14.78 7.32
C PHE A 328 3.67 -14.33 7.36
N PHE A 329 3.38 -13.03 7.24
CA PHE A 329 2.00 -12.55 7.18
C PHE A 329 1.22 -13.17 6.02
N GLN A 330 -0.05 -13.46 6.25
CA GLN A 330 -0.97 -13.75 5.16
C GLN A 330 -1.25 -12.46 4.36
N GLY A 331 -1.06 -12.52 3.05
CA GLY A 331 -1.13 -11.32 2.20
C GLY A 331 -1.19 -11.61 0.72
N GLU A 332 -1.38 -10.54 -0.04
CA GLU A 332 -1.23 -10.53 -1.49
C GLU A 332 0.26 -10.52 -1.84
N ILE A 333 0.70 -11.44 -2.70
CA ILE A 333 2.09 -11.52 -3.16
C ILE A 333 2.15 -10.99 -4.58
N TYR A 334 2.87 -9.89 -4.77
CA TYR A 334 3.06 -9.22 -6.05
C TYR A 334 4.40 -9.64 -6.68
N ILE A 335 4.32 -10.13 -7.92
CA ILE A 335 5.46 -10.44 -8.77
C ILE A 335 6.00 -9.13 -9.34
N GLN A 336 7.33 -8.98 -9.36
CA GLN A 336 7.99 -7.73 -9.72
C GLN A 336 8.46 -7.71 -11.18
N ALA A 337 8.09 -6.68 -11.93
CA ALA A 337 8.67 -6.38 -13.23
C ALA A 337 10.17 -6.04 -13.10
N TRP A 338 10.97 -6.44 -14.09
CA TRP A 338 12.41 -6.16 -14.19
C TRP A 338 13.27 -6.76 -13.07
N ALA A 339 12.74 -7.76 -12.35
CA ALA A 339 13.48 -8.51 -11.34
C ALA A 339 14.65 -9.30 -11.96
N PRO A 340 15.71 -9.64 -11.19
CA PRO A 340 16.77 -10.50 -11.69
C PRO A 340 16.22 -11.80 -12.27
N ALA A 341 16.86 -12.32 -13.32
CA ALA A 341 16.36 -13.44 -14.11
C ALA A 341 16.03 -14.70 -13.29
N SER A 342 16.67 -14.90 -12.14
CA SER A 342 16.47 -16.05 -11.25
C SER A 342 15.93 -15.66 -9.86
N SER A 343 15.45 -14.43 -9.69
CA SER A 343 14.99 -13.97 -8.38
C SER A 343 13.65 -14.61 -8.01
N THR A 344 13.54 -15.09 -6.77
CA THR A 344 12.27 -15.46 -6.13
C THR A 344 11.72 -14.34 -5.25
N GLU A 345 12.34 -13.16 -5.25
CA GLU A 345 11.88 -12.01 -4.48
C GLU A 345 10.58 -11.44 -5.06
N THR A 346 9.61 -11.19 -4.19
CA THR A 346 8.33 -10.55 -4.47
C THR A 346 8.08 -9.40 -3.48
N ARG A 347 6.91 -8.78 -3.58
CA ARG A 347 6.40 -7.82 -2.60
C ARG A 347 5.13 -8.35 -1.98
N LEU A 348 5.11 -8.49 -0.66
CA LEU A 348 3.94 -8.94 0.08
C LEU A 348 3.22 -7.76 0.71
N VAL A 349 1.93 -7.66 0.47
CA VAL A 349 1.03 -6.70 1.12
C VAL A 349 0.14 -7.48 2.09
N PRO A 350 0.35 -7.36 3.42
CA PRO A 350 -0.42 -8.11 4.40
C PRO A 350 -1.92 -7.79 4.33
N GLN A 351 -2.77 -8.79 4.52
CA GLN A 351 -4.22 -8.58 4.67
C GLN A 351 -4.53 -7.84 5.97
N ASP A 352 -3.93 -8.32 7.05
CA ASP A 352 -3.89 -7.73 8.38
C ASP A 352 -2.51 -7.97 9.01
N TYR A 353 -2.33 -7.55 10.26
CA TYR A 353 -1.04 -7.67 10.98
C TYR A 353 -1.09 -8.70 12.12
N VAL A 354 -2.05 -9.61 12.08
CA VAL A 354 -2.30 -10.64 13.09
C VAL A 354 -2.07 -12.03 12.52
N ASN A 355 -2.65 -12.32 11.35
CA ASN A 355 -2.66 -13.64 10.75
C ASN A 355 -1.35 -13.92 9.98
N THR A 356 -0.77 -15.09 10.28
CA THR A 356 0.41 -15.62 9.58
C THR A 356 0.05 -16.87 8.79
N LYS A 357 0.88 -17.19 7.80
CA LYS A 357 0.82 -18.40 6.97
C LYS A 357 2.20 -19.04 6.95
N LEU A 358 2.23 -20.36 6.98
CA LEU A 358 3.41 -21.17 6.66
C LEU A 358 3.49 -21.36 5.15
N TYR A 359 4.39 -20.63 4.50
CA TYR A 359 4.61 -20.70 3.06
C TYR A 359 5.52 -21.89 2.73
N ASP A 360 5.06 -22.78 1.85
CA ASP A 360 5.85 -23.91 1.33
C ASP A 360 6.99 -23.38 0.44
N ASN A 361 8.23 -23.52 0.90
CA ASN A 361 9.43 -23.01 0.22
C ASN A 361 9.62 -23.66 -1.16
N VAL A 362 9.36 -24.97 -1.29
CA VAL A 362 9.48 -25.70 -2.56
C VAL A 362 8.44 -25.20 -3.54
N LYS A 363 7.18 -25.10 -3.10
CA LYS A 363 6.11 -24.57 -3.95
C LYS A 363 6.42 -23.15 -4.42
N TYR A 364 6.81 -22.27 -3.50
CA TYR A 364 7.12 -20.88 -3.81
C TYR A 364 8.29 -20.77 -4.80
N GLU A 365 9.37 -21.53 -4.59
CA GLU A 365 10.50 -21.60 -5.52
C GLU A 365 10.04 -22.05 -6.91
N GLU A 366 9.29 -23.14 -7.01
CA GLU A 366 8.88 -23.70 -8.29
C GLU A 366 7.89 -22.81 -9.07
N GLN A 367 7.02 -22.08 -8.38
CA GLN A 367 6.13 -21.09 -9.01
C GLN A 367 6.92 -19.91 -9.58
N MET A 368 7.83 -19.36 -8.77
CA MET A 368 8.70 -18.27 -9.22
C MET A 368 9.66 -18.73 -10.31
N PHE A 369 10.11 -19.99 -10.28
CA PHE A 369 10.94 -20.57 -11.33
C PHE A 369 10.16 -20.72 -12.64
N TYR A 370 8.92 -21.23 -12.60
CA TYR A 370 8.05 -21.27 -13.79
C TYR A 370 7.83 -19.88 -14.37
N HIS A 371 7.54 -18.89 -13.51
CA HIS A 371 7.37 -17.51 -13.95
C HIS A 371 8.62 -16.98 -14.66
N ASN A 372 9.78 -17.12 -14.03
CA ASN A 372 11.04 -16.61 -14.57
C ASN A 372 11.53 -17.35 -15.82
N ASP A 373 11.22 -18.65 -15.94
CA ASP A 373 11.75 -19.48 -17.02
C ASP A 373 10.79 -19.66 -18.20
N VAL A 374 9.48 -19.54 -17.96
CA VAL A 374 8.47 -19.73 -19.00
C VAL A 374 7.76 -18.42 -19.29
N VAL A 375 7.20 -17.76 -18.28
CA VAL A 375 6.35 -16.58 -18.48
C VAL A 375 7.16 -15.40 -19.00
N ARG A 376 8.26 -15.04 -18.32
CA ARG A 376 9.09 -13.89 -18.69
C ARG A 376 9.82 -14.06 -20.03
N LYS A 377 10.07 -15.31 -20.44
CA LYS A 377 10.74 -15.63 -21.71
C LYS A 377 9.81 -15.83 -22.90
N LYS A 378 8.48 -15.93 -22.68
CA LYS A 378 7.48 -16.21 -23.74
C LYS A 378 7.52 -15.17 -24.87
N GLN A 379 7.72 -13.89 -24.52
CA GLN A 379 7.76 -12.76 -25.45
C GLN A 379 8.91 -11.81 -25.06
N LYS A 380 9.42 -11.06 -26.03
CA LYS A 380 10.58 -10.14 -25.86
C LYS A 380 10.19 -8.69 -26.19
N GLY A 381 11.04 -7.74 -25.77
CA GLY A 381 10.85 -6.31 -26.03
C GLY A 381 9.57 -5.75 -25.42
N ALA A 382 8.85 -4.91 -26.16
CA ALA A 382 7.58 -4.30 -25.73
C ALA A 382 6.43 -5.31 -25.50
N LEU A 383 6.63 -6.57 -25.88
CA LEU A 383 5.69 -7.66 -25.61
C LEU A 383 6.12 -8.53 -24.42
N SER A 384 7.31 -8.30 -23.86
CA SER A 384 7.77 -9.03 -22.69
C SER A 384 6.83 -8.85 -21.52
N TRP A 385 6.78 -9.86 -20.62
CA TRP A 385 5.95 -9.77 -19.42
C TRP A 385 6.32 -8.55 -18.58
N ASP A 386 7.61 -8.25 -18.44
CA ASP A 386 8.12 -7.12 -17.66
C ASP A 386 7.60 -5.77 -18.20
N ASP A 387 7.67 -5.56 -19.53
CA ASP A 387 7.22 -4.33 -20.16
C ASP A 387 5.69 -4.16 -20.08
N ARG A 388 4.95 -5.27 -20.23
CA ARG A 388 3.49 -5.29 -20.10
C ARG A 388 3.04 -5.05 -18.66
N ALA A 389 3.73 -5.62 -17.69
CA ALA A 389 3.46 -5.42 -16.26
C ALA A 389 3.70 -3.95 -15.86
N GLU A 390 4.81 -3.35 -16.29
CA GLU A 390 5.04 -1.92 -16.10
C GLU A 390 3.97 -1.06 -16.77
N THR A 391 3.59 -1.40 -18.00
CA THR A 391 2.55 -0.68 -18.75
C THR A 391 1.23 -0.70 -17.98
N GLU A 392 0.81 -1.85 -17.46
CA GLU A 392 -0.42 -1.98 -16.67
C GLU A 392 -0.37 -1.14 -15.39
N VAL A 393 0.75 -1.19 -14.67
CA VAL A 393 0.94 -0.38 -13.45
C VAL A 393 0.83 1.12 -13.75
N LEU A 394 1.43 1.58 -14.84
CA LEU A 394 1.39 2.99 -15.23
C LEU A 394 0.02 3.42 -15.76
N ILE A 395 -0.70 2.54 -16.45
CA ILE A 395 -2.09 2.78 -16.86
C ILE A 395 -2.96 3.02 -15.61
N GLU A 396 -2.86 2.13 -14.62
CA GLU A 396 -3.66 2.25 -13.39
C GLU A 396 -3.33 3.53 -12.61
N TYR A 397 -2.04 3.88 -12.51
CA TYR A 397 -1.60 5.14 -11.91
C TYR A 397 -2.22 6.36 -12.61
N LEU A 398 -2.19 6.39 -13.95
CA LEU A 398 -2.72 7.50 -14.74
C LEU A 398 -4.24 7.60 -14.66
N ARG A 399 -4.95 6.46 -14.64
CA ARG A 399 -6.41 6.43 -14.41
C ARG A 399 -6.77 7.01 -13.05
N ASN A 400 -6.09 6.59 -11.99
CA ASN A 400 -6.31 7.13 -10.64
C ASN A 400 -5.92 8.60 -10.52
N SER A 401 -5.05 9.10 -11.39
CA SER A 401 -4.69 10.52 -11.48
C SER A 401 -5.69 11.36 -12.29
N GLY A 402 -6.74 10.76 -12.86
CA GLY A 402 -7.77 11.46 -13.63
C GLY A 402 -7.36 11.85 -15.05
N ILE A 403 -6.33 11.21 -15.62
CA ILE A 403 -5.90 11.45 -17.01
C ILE A 403 -6.93 10.86 -17.98
N ASP A 404 -7.24 11.60 -19.05
CA ASP A 404 -8.14 11.17 -20.12
C ASP A 404 -7.67 9.86 -20.77
N GLU A 405 -8.58 8.90 -20.94
CA GLU A 405 -8.29 7.56 -21.49
C GLU A 405 -7.60 7.62 -22.87
N ASN A 406 -7.91 8.63 -23.68
CA ASN A 406 -7.29 8.83 -24.99
C ASN A 406 -5.84 9.31 -24.91
N GLN A 407 -5.42 9.85 -23.76
CA GLN A 407 -4.06 10.34 -23.52
C GLN A 407 -3.21 9.34 -22.73
N ILE A 408 -3.80 8.36 -22.04
CA ILE A 408 -3.10 7.43 -21.15
C ILE A 408 -1.90 6.80 -21.85
N ILE A 409 -2.07 6.22 -23.03
CA ILE A 409 -0.99 5.49 -23.70
C ILE A 409 0.17 6.41 -24.10
N LYS A 410 -0.14 7.65 -24.51
CA LYS A 410 0.90 8.66 -24.78
C LYS A 410 1.66 9.01 -23.50
N GLN A 411 0.97 9.16 -22.38
CA GLN A 411 1.57 9.47 -21.08
C GLN A 411 2.39 8.29 -20.52
N VAL A 412 1.92 7.05 -20.69
CA VAL A 412 2.68 5.84 -20.34
C VAL A 412 4.02 5.83 -21.06
N ASN A 413 4.02 6.02 -22.37
CA ASN A 413 5.25 6.04 -23.16
C ASN A 413 6.20 7.16 -22.70
N LEU A 414 5.67 8.35 -22.43
CA LEU A 414 6.46 9.47 -21.90
C LEU A 414 7.10 9.13 -20.55
N ILE A 415 6.35 8.54 -19.63
CA ILE A 415 6.87 8.14 -18.30
C ILE A 415 7.94 7.05 -18.46
N LYS A 416 7.71 6.03 -19.29
CA LYS A 416 8.69 4.95 -19.54
C LYS A 416 9.99 5.51 -20.13
N ASP A 417 9.91 6.48 -21.04
CA ASP A 417 11.08 7.17 -21.59
C ASP A 417 11.83 7.97 -20.52
N GLN A 418 11.11 8.66 -19.63
CA GLN A 418 11.72 9.40 -18.52
C GLN A 418 12.40 8.46 -17.51
N ILE A 419 11.75 7.35 -17.16
CA ILE A 419 12.33 6.30 -16.31
C ILE A 419 13.62 5.77 -16.94
N THR A 420 13.59 5.44 -18.24
CA THR A 420 14.76 4.93 -18.96
C THR A 420 15.90 5.95 -18.94
N LYS A 421 15.63 7.23 -19.24
CA LYS A 421 16.64 8.29 -19.23
C LYS A 421 17.24 8.53 -17.85
N LYS A 422 16.43 8.45 -16.79
CA LYS A 422 16.87 8.78 -15.41
C LYS A 422 17.48 7.59 -14.66
N LEU A 423 17.03 6.36 -14.91
CA LEU A 423 17.35 5.20 -14.07
C LEU A 423 18.10 4.07 -14.80
N ASN A 424 18.11 4.04 -16.14
CA ASN A 424 18.75 2.95 -16.90
C ASN A 424 20.12 3.32 -17.50
N TYR A 425 20.54 4.59 -17.45
CA TYR A 425 21.86 5.05 -17.93
C TYR A 425 22.91 5.11 -16.80
N GLN A 426 22.78 4.28 -15.76
CA GLN A 426 23.78 4.13 -14.71
C GLN A 426 24.36 2.72 -14.70
#